data_AF-A0A2V7ULW7-F1
#
_entry.id   AF-A0A2V7ULW7-F1
#
_cell.length_a   1.000
_cell.length_b   1.000
_cell.length_c   1.000
_cell.angle_alpha   90.00
_cell.angle_beta   90.00
_cell.angle_gamma   90.00
#
_symmetry.space_group_name_H-M   'P 1'
#
loop_
_entity.id
_entity.type
_entity.pdbx_description
1 polymer ?
#
loop_
_entity_poly.entity_id
_entity_poly.type
_entity_poly.pdbx_seq_one_letter_code
_entity_poly.pdbx_strand_id
1 'polypeptide(L)'
;GRDEAKKIIDLAREAMVTRQRDLDVFSYASPADVRLVDWGEGLQFACLGVVPERRLLLEAAYGFLTLKNGVPVGYVLVSALFGSSEIAYNVFETYRGGESGSIYGRVLATARHLFGSDAFTIFPYQLGHENEEAIRSGAWWFYQKIGFRPKTRKAQAIMRRELARMQRVPGHRSSPKTLRALAEHNLYYFLEKPRPDVIGADFLPDLGLKITDYLAGRFGSDREQAAKTCSREAMSLLGVASLRGFSGAERQAWERWAPLIRILPGVGRWSTVAKRALVRVVRAKGGRRESDFVHRFDAHDRLRGAILRLTARR
;
A
#
# COMPACT_ATOMS: atom_id res chain seq x y z
N GLY A 1 -8.19 -16.53 18.12
CA GLY A 1 -9.53 -16.98 17.66
C GLY A 1 -10.32 -15.83 17.04
N ARG A 2 -11.55 -16.06 16.52
CA ARG A 2 -12.35 -14.97 15.88
C ARG A 2 -12.76 -13.87 16.87
N ASP A 3 -13.07 -14.23 18.11
CA ASP A 3 -13.46 -13.25 19.13
C ASP A 3 -12.27 -12.44 19.65
N GLU A 4 -11.09 -13.06 19.73
CA GLU A 4 -9.84 -12.36 19.99
C GLU A 4 -9.51 -11.35 18.88
N ALA A 5 -9.72 -11.72 17.62
CA ALA A 5 -9.56 -10.79 16.50
C ALA A 5 -10.51 -9.58 16.60
N LYS A 6 -11.76 -9.78 17.05
CA LYS A 6 -12.70 -8.68 17.30
C LYS A 6 -12.21 -7.76 18.42
N LYS A 7 -11.73 -8.31 19.54
CA LYS A 7 -11.17 -7.52 20.65
C LYS A 7 -9.99 -6.65 20.20
N ILE A 8 -9.11 -7.18 19.34
CA ILE A 8 -7.99 -6.42 18.77
C ILE A 8 -8.48 -5.29 17.86
N ILE A 9 -9.52 -5.54 17.06
CA ILE A 9 -10.15 -4.53 16.21
C ILE A 9 -10.77 -3.41 17.06
N ASP A 10 -11.49 -3.77 18.12
CA ASP A 10 -12.12 -2.81 19.02
C ASP A 10 -11.04 -1.98 19.74
N LEU A 11 -9.97 -2.63 20.24
CA LEU A 11 -8.80 -1.93 20.80
C LEU A 11 -8.18 -0.93 19.80
N ALA A 12 -8.02 -1.32 18.53
CA ALA A 12 -7.49 -0.42 17.50
C ALA A 12 -8.39 0.79 17.28
N ARG A 13 -9.72 0.59 17.25
CA ARG A 13 -10.70 1.68 17.10
C ARG A 13 -10.72 2.60 18.33
N GLU A 14 -10.73 2.02 19.54
CA GLU A 14 -10.71 2.74 20.81
C GLU A 14 -9.44 3.58 20.98
N ALA A 15 -8.28 3.03 20.61
CA ALA A 15 -7.01 3.74 20.63
C ALA A 15 -7.01 4.98 19.72
N MET A 16 -7.75 4.92 18.61
CA MET A 16 -7.84 6.01 17.63
C MET A 16 -8.89 7.06 18.01
N VAL A 17 -10.11 6.65 18.37
CA VAL A 17 -11.23 7.57 18.67
C VAL A 17 -10.94 8.46 19.88
N THR A 18 -10.25 7.92 20.90
CA THR A 18 -9.82 8.67 22.10
C THR A 18 -8.83 9.79 21.78
N ARG A 19 -8.28 9.81 20.56
CA ARG A 19 -7.34 10.82 20.05
C ARG A 19 -7.91 11.61 18.88
N GLN A 20 -9.24 11.55 18.66
CA GLN A 20 -9.92 12.18 17.52
C GLN A 20 -9.32 11.80 16.17
N ARG A 21 -8.86 10.55 16.05
CA ARG A 21 -8.36 9.99 14.80
C ARG A 21 -9.23 8.82 14.37
N ASP A 22 -9.26 8.58 13.09
CA ASP A 22 -9.79 7.38 12.48
C ASP A 22 -8.83 6.87 11.40
N LEU A 23 -9.04 5.62 11.00
CA LEU A 23 -8.33 5.03 9.88
C LEU A 23 -9.26 4.00 9.24
N ASP A 24 -9.52 4.15 7.94
CA ASP A 24 -10.51 3.35 7.23
C ASP A 24 -10.29 1.84 7.39
N VAL A 25 -9.02 1.41 7.37
CA VAL A 25 -8.64 0.01 7.56
C VAL A 25 -8.95 -0.56 8.94
N PHE A 26 -9.03 0.28 9.99
CA PHE A 26 -9.49 -0.13 11.32
C PHE A 26 -11.03 -0.07 11.43
N SER A 27 -11.65 0.94 10.84
CA SER A 27 -13.11 1.06 10.76
C SER A 27 -13.73 -0.15 10.06
N TYR A 28 -13.10 -0.64 8.99
CA TYR A 28 -13.55 -1.78 8.19
C TYR A 28 -12.66 -3.02 8.31
N ALA A 29 -11.99 -3.18 9.45
CA ALA A 29 -11.14 -4.35 9.69
C ALA A 29 -11.93 -5.66 9.64
N SER A 30 -11.34 -6.68 9.02
CA SER A 30 -11.91 -8.02 8.93
C SER A 30 -11.40 -8.90 10.08
N PRO A 31 -12.28 -9.46 10.94
CA PRO A 31 -11.87 -10.43 11.96
C PRO A 31 -11.24 -11.71 11.38
N ALA A 32 -11.39 -11.96 10.08
CA ALA A 32 -10.78 -13.09 9.40
C ALA A 32 -9.31 -12.84 9.00
N ASP A 33 -8.87 -11.57 9.01
CA ASP A 33 -7.56 -11.11 8.58
C ASP A 33 -6.91 -10.20 9.64
N VAL A 34 -6.92 -10.68 10.89
CA VAL A 34 -6.13 -10.11 11.99
C VAL A 34 -4.98 -11.06 12.28
N ARG A 35 -3.77 -10.51 12.40
CA ARG A 35 -2.55 -11.23 12.76
C ARG A 35 -1.78 -10.43 13.80
N LEU A 36 -1.27 -11.12 14.83
CA LEU A 36 -0.30 -10.54 15.75
C LEU A 36 1.10 -10.96 15.31
N VAL A 37 2.00 -9.99 15.16
CA VAL A 37 3.42 -10.23 14.90
C VAL A 37 4.18 -9.81 16.14
N ASP A 38 4.79 -10.78 16.82
CA ASP A 38 5.55 -10.57 18.04
C ASP A 38 7.04 -10.36 17.72
N TRP A 39 7.62 -9.29 18.25
CA TRP A 39 9.02 -8.93 18.10
C TRP A 39 9.84 -9.12 19.38
N GLY A 40 9.27 -9.73 20.41
CA GLY A 40 9.86 -9.84 21.73
C GLY A 40 9.88 -8.50 22.49
N GLU A 41 10.35 -8.54 23.73
CA GLU A 41 10.50 -7.35 24.59
C GLU A 41 9.21 -6.51 24.70
N GLY A 42 8.06 -7.19 24.59
CA GLY A 42 6.75 -6.56 24.64
C GLY A 42 6.32 -5.82 23.38
N LEU A 43 7.11 -5.76 22.31
CA LEU A 43 6.72 -5.10 21.08
C LEU A 43 5.91 -6.07 20.20
N GLN A 44 4.70 -5.65 19.83
CA GLN A 44 3.85 -6.41 18.91
C GLN A 44 3.21 -5.50 17.88
N PHE A 45 2.96 -6.02 16.69
CA PHE A 45 2.10 -5.39 15.70
C PHE A 45 0.83 -6.21 15.52
N ALA A 46 -0.31 -5.63 15.85
CA ALA A 46 -1.58 -6.15 15.39
C ALA A 46 -1.82 -5.66 13.97
N CYS A 47 -1.70 -6.56 12.99
CA CYS A 47 -1.87 -6.30 11.57
C CYS A 47 -3.30 -6.64 11.15
N LEU A 48 -4.09 -5.62 10.81
CA LEU A 48 -5.50 -5.69 10.49
C LEU A 48 -5.70 -5.45 8.99
N GLY A 49 -6.19 -6.46 8.27
CA GLY A 49 -6.65 -6.35 6.90
C GLY A 49 -8.12 -5.93 6.82
N VAL A 50 -8.54 -5.48 5.65
CA VAL A 50 -9.89 -4.93 5.42
C VAL A 50 -10.86 -6.00 4.92
N VAL A 51 -12.15 -5.86 5.26
CA VAL A 51 -13.23 -6.68 4.68
C VAL A 51 -13.23 -6.57 3.14
N PRO A 52 -13.54 -7.66 2.41
CA PRO A 52 -13.42 -7.68 0.95
C PRO A 52 -14.14 -6.55 0.21
N GLU A 53 -15.30 -6.13 0.74
CA GLU A 53 -16.17 -5.12 0.13
C GLU A 53 -15.55 -3.71 0.14
N ARG A 54 -14.56 -3.49 1.01
CA ARG A 54 -13.87 -2.20 1.22
C ARG A 54 -12.43 -2.18 0.70
N ARG A 55 -11.95 -3.29 0.14
CA ARG A 55 -10.60 -3.36 -0.46
C ARG A 55 -10.47 -2.42 -1.66
N LEU A 56 -9.31 -1.81 -1.85
CA LEU A 56 -8.98 -1.07 -3.07
C LEU A 56 -8.94 -2.01 -4.27
N LEU A 57 -8.96 -1.50 -5.50
CA LEU A 57 -8.93 -2.39 -6.68
C LEU A 57 -7.63 -3.17 -6.77
N LEU A 58 -6.50 -2.49 -6.55
CA LEU A 58 -5.17 -3.06 -6.72
C LEU A 58 -4.43 -3.20 -5.40
N GLU A 59 -3.99 -2.12 -4.77
CA GLU A 59 -3.16 -2.23 -3.57
C GLU A 59 -3.92 -2.95 -2.46
N ALA A 60 -3.20 -3.76 -1.68
CA ALA A 60 -3.70 -4.21 -0.40
C ALA A 60 -3.49 -3.10 0.63
N ALA A 61 -4.44 -2.90 1.54
CA ALA A 61 -4.32 -1.90 2.60
C ALA A 61 -4.45 -2.58 3.97
N TYR A 62 -3.49 -2.33 4.86
CA TYR A 62 -3.47 -2.86 6.22
C TYR A 62 -3.18 -1.76 7.23
N GLY A 63 -3.86 -1.83 8.37
CA GLY A 63 -3.53 -1.05 9.55
C GLY A 63 -2.72 -1.89 10.52
N PHE A 64 -1.58 -1.40 10.98
CA PHE A 64 -0.84 -2.02 12.07
C PHE A 64 -1.03 -1.20 13.33
N LEU A 65 -1.66 -1.74 14.36
CA LEU A 65 -1.63 -1.15 15.69
C LEU A 65 -0.32 -1.58 16.37
N THR A 66 0.47 -0.61 16.81
CA THR A 66 1.73 -0.86 17.52
C THR A 66 1.45 -0.98 19.00
N LEU A 67 1.80 -2.12 19.57
CA LEU A 67 1.61 -2.44 20.98
C LEU A 67 2.97 -2.56 21.69
N LYS A 68 3.08 -1.98 22.88
CA LYS A 68 4.21 -2.21 23.80
C LYS A 68 3.66 -2.71 25.13
N ASN A 69 3.96 -3.95 25.49
CA ASN A 69 3.39 -4.65 26.66
C ASN A 69 1.85 -4.61 26.67
N GLY A 70 1.22 -4.77 25.50
CA GLY A 70 -0.23 -4.68 25.32
C GLY A 70 -0.80 -3.26 25.26
N VAL A 71 0.01 -2.22 25.46
CA VAL A 71 -0.42 -0.81 25.39
C VAL A 71 -0.31 -0.28 23.96
N PRO A 72 -1.38 0.31 23.39
CA PRO A 72 -1.29 0.99 22.09
C PRO A 72 -0.39 2.23 22.15
N VAL A 73 0.73 2.20 21.43
CA VAL A 73 1.71 3.30 21.39
C VAL A 73 1.75 4.04 20.06
N GLY A 74 1.16 3.48 19.01
CA GLY A 74 1.12 4.09 17.69
C GLY A 74 0.40 3.21 16.68
N TYR A 75 0.42 3.63 15.42
CA TYR A 75 -0.20 2.90 14.33
C TYR A 75 0.51 3.16 13.00
N VAL A 76 0.30 2.25 12.05
CA VAL A 76 0.86 2.32 10.70
C VAL A 76 -0.24 2.04 9.69
N LEU A 77 -0.33 2.81 8.62
CA LEU A 77 -1.03 2.39 7.41
C LEU A 77 0.01 1.85 6.42
N VAL A 78 -0.24 0.67 5.88
CA VAL A 78 0.60 0.03 4.88
C VAL A 78 -0.24 -0.29 3.65
N SER A 79 0.16 0.26 2.50
CA SER A 79 -0.36 -0.14 1.19
C SER A 79 0.68 -1.02 0.50
N ALA A 80 0.30 -2.15 -0.10
CA ALA A 80 1.25 -3.10 -0.70
C ALA A 80 0.84 -3.60 -2.10
N LEU A 81 1.79 -3.55 -3.04
CA LEU A 81 1.69 -4.01 -4.42
C LEU A 81 3.07 -3.95 -5.10
N PHE A 82 3.32 -4.78 -6.11
CA PHE A 82 4.55 -4.74 -6.93
C PHE A 82 5.85 -4.94 -6.13
N GLY A 83 5.81 -5.84 -5.16
CA GLY A 83 6.93 -6.08 -4.24
C GLY A 83 7.31 -4.83 -3.46
N SER A 84 6.39 -3.89 -3.29
CA SER A 84 6.66 -2.61 -2.64
C SER A 84 5.55 -2.21 -1.67
N SER A 85 5.92 -1.40 -0.68
CA SER A 85 4.98 -0.87 0.29
C SER A 85 5.11 0.63 0.49
N GLU A 86 3.99 1.32 0.52
CA GLU A 86 3.89 2.61 1.17
C GLU A 86 3.78 2.41 2.69
N ILE A 87 4.47 3.25 3.47
CA ILE A 87 4.40 3.24 4.92
C ILE A 87 3.99 4.63 5.42
N ALA A 88 2.88 4.73 6.14
CA ALA A 88 2.51 5.93 6.90
C ALA A 88 2.56 5.61 8.41
N TYR A 89 3.66 6.03 9.04
CA TYR A 89 4.00 5.66 10.42
C TYR A 89 3.66 6.77 11.40
N ASN A 90 2.89 6.44 12.44
CA ASN A 90 2.43 7.37 13.44
C ASN A 90 2.69 6.84 14.85
N VAL A 91 3.30 7.67 15.68
CA VAL A 91 3.45 7.41 17.13
C VAL A 91 2.53 8.37 17.86
N PHE A 92 1.76 7.85 18.81
CA PHE A 92 0.91 8.70 19.64
C PHE A 92 1.77 9.64 20.47
N GLU A 93 1.27 10.86 20.68
CA GLU A 93 2.04 11.97 21.27
C GLU A 93 2.76 11.58 22.55
N THR A 94 2.06 10.90 23.47
CA THR A 94 2.58 10.42 24.76
C THR A 94 3.81 9.51 24.64
N TYR A 95 3.98 8.81 23.53
CA TYR A 95 5.04 7.80 23.33
C TYR A 95 6.09 8.23 22.31
N ARG A 96 6.07 9.50 21.86
CA ARG A 96 7.09 10.01 20.95
C ARG A 96 8.44 10.09 21.66
N GLY A 97 9.47 9.55 21.01
CA GLY A 97 10.81 9.50 21.60
C GLY A 97 11.80 8.67 20.81
N GLY A 98 12.92 8.35 21.46
CA GLY A 98 14.11 7.74 20.85
C GLY A 98 13.92 6.35 20.23
N GLU A 99 12.91 5.59 20.66
CA GLU A 99 12.67 4.23 20.15
C GLU A 99 12.05 4.19 18.74
N SER A 100 11.55 5.33 18.23
CA SER A 100 10.80 5.40 16.97
C SER A 100 11.56 4.81 15.78
N GLY A 101 12.88 5.02 15.69
CA GLY A 101 13.69 4.46 14.61
C GLY A 101 13.80 2.93 14.67
N SER A 102 13.96 2.39 15.88
CA SER A 102 14.06 0.96 16.15
C SER A 102 12.74 0.24 15.88
N ILE A 103 11.61 0.85 16.27
CA ILE A 103 10.27 0.34 15.95
C ILE A 103 10.00 0.42 14.45
N TYR A 104 10.35 1.54 13.81
CA TYR A 104 10.14 1.72 12.37
C TYR A 104 10.89 0.67 11.53
N GLY A 105 12.13 0.31 11.88
CA GLY A 105 12.84 -0.80 11.23
C GLY A 105 12.07 -2.13 11.29
N ARG A 106 11.44 -2.43 12.44
CA ARG A 106 10.60 -3.62 12.62
C ARG A 106 9.27 -3.52 11.88
N VAL A 107 8.71 -2.32 11.68
CA VAL A 107 7.57 -2.09 10.79
C VAL A 107 7.94 -2.49 9.36
N LEU A 108 9.10 -2.04 8.85
CA LEU A 108 9.56 -2.41 7.51
C LEU A 108 9.76 -3.93 7.37
N ALA A 109 10.39 -4.56 8.36
CA ALA A 109 10.59 -6.00 8.38
C ALA A 109 9.26 -6.78 8.44
N THR A 110 8.27 -6.28 9.19
CA THR A 110 6.92 -6.85 9.26
C THR A 110 6.20 -6.72 7.91
N ALA A 111 6.24 -5.55 7.29
CA ALA A 111 5.67 -5.34 5.95
C ALA A 111 6.34 -6.25 4.90
N ARG A 112 7.67 -6.39 4.94
CA ARG A 112 8.41 -7.36 4.10
C ARG A 112 7.93 -8.79 4.33
N HIS A 113 7.78 -9.20 5.59
CA HIS A 113 7.33 -10.55 5.92
C HIS A 113 5.91 -10.82 5.41
N LEU A 114 4.99 -9.86 5.58
CA LEU A 114 3.58 -10.03 5.22
C LEU A 114 3.28 -9.88 3.73
N PHE A 115 4.09 -9.11 2.99
CA PHE A 115 3.78 -8.73 1.60
C PHE A 115 4.89 -9.09 0.61
N GLY A 116 6.07 -9.48 1.07
CA GLY A 116 7.23 -9.71 0.20
C GLY A 116 7.93 -8.44 -0.25
N SER A 117 7.64 -7.29 0.37
CA SER A 117 8.17 -5.99 -0.05
C SER A 117 9.69 -5.91 0.04
N ASP A 118 10.30 -5.40 -1.01
CA ASP A 118 11.74 -5.10 -1.11
C ASP A 118 12.01 -3.61 -1.42
N ALA A 119 10.95 -2.83 -1.61
CA ALA A 119 11.00 -1.38 -1.76
C ALA A 119 9.93 -0.72 -0.90
N PHE A 120 10.28 0.41 -0.30
CA PHE A 120 9.42 1.15 0.60
C PHE A 120 9.35 2.61 0.19
N THR A 121 8.16 3.20 0.29
CA THR A 121 7.89 4.57 -0.11
C THR A 121 7.27 5.36 1.03
N ILE A 122 7.68 6.62 1.18
CA ILE A 122 7.06 7.61 2.06
C ILE A 122 6.52 8.73 1.19
N PHE A 123 5.21 8.97 1.27
CA PHE A 123 4.54 10.03 0.52
C PHE A 123 4.71 11.42 1.15
N PRO A 124 4.48 12.50 0.36
CA PRO A 124 4.72 13.89 0.75
C PRO A 124 4.08 14.30 2.06
N TYR A 125 2.85 13.84 2.33
CA TYR A 125 2.13 14.19 3.55
C TYR A 125 2.87 13.74 4.83
N GLN A 126 3.47 12.55 4.81
CA GLN A 126 4.27 12.02 5.92
C GLN A 126 5.61 12.77 6.09
N LEU A 127 6.03 13.50 5.06
CA LEU A 127 7.29 14.24 5.01
C LEU A 127 7.14 15.73 5.34
N GLY A 128 5.90 16.25 5.32
CA GLY A 128 5.60 17.64 5.63
C GLY A 128 4.84 18.42 4.55
N HIS A 129 4.47 17.81 3.43
CA HIS A 129 3.58 18.45 2.45
C HIS A 129 2.18 18.57 3.03
N GLU A 130 1.70 19.81 3.18
CA GLU A 130 0.41 20.11 3.85
C GLU A 130 0.34 19.57 5.30
N ASN A 131 1.49 19.29 5.91
CA ASN A 131 1.61 18.74 7.26
C ASN A 131 2.68 19.49 8.05
N GLU A 132 2.27 20.58 8.70
CA GLU A 132 3.18 21.43 9.47
C GLU A 132 3.77 20.72 10.71
N GLU A 133 3.10 19.70 11.24
CA GLU A 133 3.63 18.88 12.33
C GLU A 133 4.87 18.08 11.87
N ALA A 134 4.81 17.47 10.70
CA ALA A 134 5.95 16.77 10.11
C ALA A 134 7.10 17.73 9.75
N ILE A 135 6.81 18.96 9.34
CA ILE A 135 7.83 20.01 9.15
C ILE A 135 8.48 20.39 10.48
N ARG A 136 7.71 20.67 11.54
CA ARG A 136 8.25 21.06 12.86
C ARG A 136 9.10 19.96 13.49
N SER A 137 8.70 18.70 13.35
CA SER A 137 9.43 17.54 13.85
C SER A 137 10.67 17.18 13.02
N GLY A 138 10.82 17.73 11.82
CA GLY A 138 11.90 17.37 10.90
C GLY A 138 11.80 15.93 10.39
N ALA A 139 10.58 15.40 10.24
CA ALA A 139 10.30 14.01 9.86
C ALA A 139 11.05 13.56 8.59
N TRP A 140 11.23 14.47 7.62
CA TRP A 140 12.00 14.18 6.42
C TRP A 140 13.41 13.64 6.73
N TRP A 141 14.12 14.25 7.69
CA TRP A 141 15.45 13.82 8.09
C TRP A 141 15.44 12.52 8.89
N PHE A 142 14.35 12.20 9.59
CA PHE A 142 14.19 10.89 10.25
C PHE A 142 14.26 9.76 9.21
N TYR A 143 13.43 9.84 8.16
CA TYR A 143 13.44 8.82 7.09
C TYR A 143 14.77 8.80 6.33
N GLN A 144 15.35 9.97 6.05
CA GLN A 144 16.65 10.03 5.38
C GLN A 144 17.77 9.36 6.19
N LYS A 145 17.81 9.54 7.51
CA LYS A 145 18.80 8.88 8.38
C LYS A 145 18.67 7.35 8.37
N ILE A 146 17.46 6.83 8.20
CA ILE A 146 17.17 5.39 8.10
C ILE A 146 17.54 4.81 6.73
N GLY A 147 17.87 5.66 5.76
CA GLY A 147 18.37 5.24 4.44
C GLY A 147 17.46 5.62 3.27
N PHE A 148 16.30 6.22 3.53
CA PHE A 148 15.40 6.65 2.46
C PHE A 148 16.00 7.81 1.65
N ARG A 149 15.76 7.84 0.34
CA ARG A 149 16.30 8.85 -0.58
C ARG A 149 15.25 9.33 -1.57
N PRO A 150 15.27 10.60 -1.98
CA PRO A 150 14.41 11.06 -3.06
C PRO A 150 14.96 10.60 -4.42
N LYS A 151 14.06 10.37 -5.39
CA LYS A 151 14.45 10.07 -6.79
C LYS A 151 14.75 11.32 -7.62
N THR A 152 14.11 12.46 -7.32
CA THR A 152 14.22 13.65 -8.18
C THR A 152 15.58 14.33 -8.02
N ARG A 153 16.19 14.76 -9.14
CA ARG A 153 17.48 15.48 -9.13
C ARG A 153 17.41 16.76 -8.28
N LYS A 154 16.27 17.47 -8.33
CA LYS A 154 15.98 18.67 -7.53
C LYS A 154 16.10 18.37 -6.02
N ALA A 155 15.35 17.40 -5.52
CA ALA A 155 15.38 17.04 -4.10
C ALA A 155 16.76 16.52 -3.66
N GLN A 156 17.41 15.71 -4.48
CA GLN A 156 18.75 15.23 -4.19
C GLN A 156 19.78 16.36 -4.08
N ALA A 157 19.68 17.38 -4.94
CA ALA A 157 20.56 18.54 -4.85
C ALA A 157 20.34 19.34 -3.56
N ILE A 158 19.08 19.54 -3.16
CA ILE A 158 18.74 20.21 -1.88
C ILE A 158 19.29 19.39 -0.70
N MET A 159 19.01 18.08 -0.68
CA MET A 159 19.49 17.16 0.36
C MET A 159 21.01 17.21 0.51
N ARG A 160 21.77 17.11 -0.59
CA ARG A 160 23.24 17.14 -0.56
C ARG A 160 23.79 18.45 -0.03
N ARG A 161 23.19 19.59 -0.42
CA ARG A 161 23.59 20.92 0.08
C ARG A 161 23.35 21.04 1.59
N GLU A 162 22.20 20.58 2.07
CA GLU A 162 21.90 20.60 3.51
C GLU A 162 22.80 19.67 4.31
N LEU A 163 23.08 18.46 3.83
CA LEU A 163 24.02 17.54 4.48
C LEU A 163 25.43 18.14 4.58
N ALA A 164 25.93 18.77 3.51
CA ALA A 164 27.23 19.45 3.53
C ALA A 164 27.24 20.62 4.53
N ARG A 165 26.13 21.33 4.68
CA ARG A 165 25.99 22.40 5.68
C ARG A 165 25.95 21.86 7.11
N MET A 166 25.21 20.77 7.35
CA MET A 166 25.16 20.09 8.65
C MET A 166 26.54 19.58 9.10
N GLN A 167 27.38 19.12 8.16
CA GLN A 167 28.74 18.70 8.46
C GLN A 167 29.67 19.86 8.84
N ARG A 168 29.48 21.04 8.24
CA ARG A 168 30.35 22.21 8.45
C ARG A 168 29.95 23.06 9.66
N VAL A 169 28.66 23.11 9.98
CA VAL A 169 28.10 24.00 11.01
C VAL A 169 27.47 23.16 12.11
N PRO A 170 28.16 22.98 13.26
CA PRO A 170 27.58 22.32 14.42
C PRO A 170 26.24 22.94 14.81
N GLY A 171 25.24 22.11 15.07
CA GLY A 171 23.90 22.56 15.44
C GLY A 171 23.00 23.05 14.30
N HIS A 172 23.45 23.07 13.04
CA HIS A 172 22.62 23.47 11.91
C HIS A 172 21.30 22.67 11.85
N ARG A 173 20.21 23.38 11.54
CA ARG A 173 18.88 22.83 11.29
C ARG A 173 18.36 23.37 9.98
N SER A 174 17.80 22.49 9.15
CA SER A 174 17.16 22.91 7.91
C SER A 174 15.98 23.83 8.19
N SER A 175 15.87 24.91 7.43
CA SER A 175 14.74 25.83 7.54
C SER A 175 13.41 25.14 7.15
N PRO A 176 12.26 25.59 7.69
CA PRO A 176 10.95 25.10 7.26
C PRO A 176 10.74 25.20 5.74
N LYS A 177 11.21 26.28 5.11
CA LYS A 177 11.17 26.45 3.64
C LYS A 177 11.92 25.32 2.92
N THR A 178 13.10 24.96 3.41
CA THR A 178 13.89 23.86 2.85
C THR A 178 13.20 22.52 3.04
N LEU A 179 12.63 22.28 4.23
CA LEU A 179 11.90 21.04 4.52
C LEU A 179 10.66 20.89 3.64
N ARG A 180 9.88 21.95 3.43
CA ARG A 180 8.72 21.93 2.51
C ARG A 180 9.14 21.58 1.08
N ALA A 181 10.23 22.18 0.58
CA ALA A 181 10.75 21.87 -0.75
C ALA A 181 11.26 20.43 -0.89
N LEU A 182 11.77 19.84 0.20
CA LEU A 182 12.16 18.43 0.25
C LEU A 182 10.94 17.50 0.34
N ALA A 183 9.90 17.92 1.06
CA ALA A 183 8.68 17.16 1.29
C ALA A 183 7.75 17.10 0.05
N GLU A 184 7.94 17.94 -0.97
CA GLU A 184 7.25 17.86 -2.27
C GLU A 184 7.44 16.51 -3.00
N HIS A 185 8.39 15.68 -2.56
CA HIS A 185 8.80 14.49 -3.27
C HIS A 185 8.79 13.26 -2.37
N ASN A 186 8.33 12.13 -2.92
CA ASN A 186 8.42 10.83 -2.25
C ASN A 186 9.87 10.49 -1.90
N LEU A 187 10.03 9.83 -0.75
CA LEU A 187 11.27 9.14 -0.42
C LEU A 187 11.13 7.64 -0.63
N TYR A 188 12.21 7.01 -1.06
CA TYR A 188 12.26 5.58 -1.36
C TYR A 188 13.40 4.91 -0.62
N TYR A 189 13.17 3.68 -0.17
CA TYR A 189 14.19 2.78 0.36
C TYR A 189 14.10 1.45 -0.38
N PHE A 190 15.17 1.06 -1.06
CA PHE A 190 15.26 -0.21 -1.79
C PHE A 190 16.23 -1.11 -1.04
N LEU A 191 15.83 -2.34 -0.75
CA LEU A 191 16.73 -3.37 -0.22
C LEU A 191 17.71 -3.85 -1.30
N GLU A 192 17.24 -3.83 -2.55
CA GLU A 192 17.99 -4.24 -3.74
C GLU A 192 18.17 -3.05 -4.70
N LYS A 193 18.45 -3.34 -5.98
CA LYS A 193 18.60 -2.31 -7.02
C LYS A 193 17.32 -1.46 -7.15
N PRO A 194 17.44 -0.13 -7.27
CA PRO A 194 16.30 0.74 -7.53
C PRO A 194 15.55 0.35 -8.80
N ARG A 195 14.21 0.39 -8.74
CA ARG A 195 13.34 0.12 -9.88
C ARG A 195 12.21 1.16 -10.01
N PRO A 196 11.64 1.34 -11.21
CA PRO A 196 10.63 2.37 -11.46
C PRO A 196 9.21 1.96 -11.06
N ASP A 197 8.93 0.66 -10.95
CA ASP A 197 7.61 0.08 -10.76
C ASP A 197 7.36 -0.31 -9.30
N VAL A 198 7.20 0.73 -8.47
CA VAL A 198 6.91 0.65 -7.03
C VAL A 198 5.76 1.59 -6.68
N ILE A 199 5.02 1.29 -5.60
CA ILE A 199 4.01 2.20 -5.05
C ILE A 199 4.63 3.60 -4.85
N GLY A 200 3.88 4.62 -5.26
CA GLY A 200 4.34 6.00 -5.35
C GLY A 200 4.96 6.40 -6.69
N ALA A 201 5.05 5.46 -7.65
CA ALA A 201 5.24 5.79 -9.05
C ALA A 201 3.89 6.00 -9.77
N ASP A 202 3.93 6.65 -10.93
CA ASP A 202 2.76 7.17 -11.64
C ASP A 202 1.81 6.09 -12.23
N PHE A 203 2.19 4.81 -12.23
CA PHE A 203 1.43 3.77 -12.92
C PHE A 203 0.04 3.51 -12.30
N LEU A 204 -0.15 3.70 -10.98
CA LEU A 204 -1.42 3.45 -10.31
C LEU A 204 -2.49 4.49 -10.73
N PRO A 205 -2.22 5.81 -10.62
CA PRO A 205 -3.11 6.83 -11.18
C PRO A 205 -3.38 6.64 -12.68
N ASP A 206 -2.34 6.41 -13.47
CA ASP A 206 -2.45 6.23 -14.92
C ASP A 206 -3.35 5.02 -15.27
N LEU A 207 -3.27 3.94 -14.49
CA LEU A 207 -4.12 2.77 -14.68
C LEU A 207 -5.59 3.05 -14.35
N GLY A 208 -5.86 3.79 -13.28
CA GLY A 208 -7.22 4.21 -12.92
C GLY A 208 -7.87 5.03 -14.02
N LEU A 209 -7.12 5.96 -14.63
CA LEU A 209 -7.57 6.72 -15.79
C LEU A 209 -7.85 5.83 -16.99
N LYS A 210 -6.96 4.88 -17.34
CA LYS A 210 -7.19 3.95 -18.46
C LYS A 210 -8.44 3.08 -18.28
N ILE A 211 -8.72 2.61 -17.07
CA ILE A 211 -9.94 1.86 -16.77
C ILE A 211 -11.17 2.76 -16.95
N THR A 212 -11.08 4.00 -16.46
CA THR A 212 -12.18 4.98 -16.54
C THR A 212 -12.48 5.36 -17.99
N ASP A 213 -11.47 5.67 -18.80
CA ASP A 213 -11.58 5.98 -20.23
C ASP A 213 -12.23 4.82 -21.00
N TYR A 214 -11.80 3.58 -20.72
CA TYR A 214 -12.37 2.39 -21.35
C TYR A 214 -13.86 2.21 -21.02
N LEU A 215 -14.22 2.39 -19.74
CA LEU A 215 -15.61 2.25 -19.31
C LEU A 215 -16.48 3.36 -19.89
N ALA A 216 -16.03 4.61 -19.82
CA ALA A 216 -16.76 5.77 -20.33
C ALA A 216 -16.94 5.68 -21.85
N GLY A 217 -15.88 5.36 -22.60
CA GLY A 217 -15.93 5.26 -24.05
C GLY A 217 -16.80 4.12 -24.59
N ARG A 218 -16.95 3.03 -23.82
CA ARG A 218 -17.72 1.86 -24.26
C ARG A 218 -19.15 1.81 -23.73
N PHE A 219 -19.40 2.32 -22.53
CA PHE A 219 -20.67 2.15 -21.83
C PHE A 219 -21.30 3.48 -21.37
N GLY A 220 -20.61 4.62 -21.54
CA GLY A 220 -21.09 5.90 -21.04
C GLY A 220 -21.29 5.87 -19.52
N SER A 221 -22.51 6.18 -19.08
CA SER A 221 -22.90 6.18 -17.67
C SER A 221 -23.51 4.85 -17.18
N ASP A 222 -23.71 3.85 -18.04
CA ASP A 222 -24.36 2.58 -17.68
C ASP A 222 -23.37 1.62 -16.99
N ARG A 223 -23.20 1.84 -15.69
CA ARG A 223 -22.28 1.06 -14.84
C ARG A 223 -22.72 -0.39 -14.67
N GLU A 224 -24.03 -0.65 -14.62
CA GLU A 224 -24.55 -1.99 -14.40
C GLU A 224 -24.28 -2.88 -15.62
N GLN A 225 -24.58 -2.36 -16.81
CA GLN A 225 -24.31 -3.06 -18.06
C GLN A 225 -22.80 -3.22 -18.29
N ALA A 226 -22.00 -2.22 -17.92
CA ALA A 226 -20.54 -2.29 -17.99
C ALA A 226 -19.99 -3.45 -17.16
N ALA A 227 -20.44 -3.59 -15.91
CA ALA A 227 -20.01 -4.67 -15.01
C ALA A 227 -20.38 -6.06 -15.57
N LYS A 228 -21.64 -6.26 -15.96
CA LYS A 228 -22.13 -7.52 -16.53
C LYS A 228 -21.38 -7.91 -17.81
N THR A 229 -21.20 -6.96 -18.72
CA THR A 229 -20.54 -7.19 -20.01
C THR A 229 -19.06 -7.50 -19.83
N CYS A 230 -18.34 -6.68 -19.05
CA CYS A 230 -16.91 -6.91 -18.79
C CYS A 230 -16.69 -8.25 -18.10
N SER A 231 -17.51 -8.61 -17.13
CA SER A 231 -17.42 -9.88 -16.39
C SER A 231 -17.52 -11.09 -17.33
N ARG A 232 -18.56 -11.13 -18.18
CA ARG A 232 -18.76 -12.21 -19.17
C ARG A 232 -17.63 -12.30 -20.18
N GLU A 233 -17.15 -11.18 -20.69
CA GLU A 233 -16.04 -11.17 -21.65
C GLU A 233 -14.71 -11.57 -21.00
N ALA A 234 -14.45 -11.13 -19.77
CA ALA A 234 -13.28 -11.54 -19.02
C ALA A 234 -13.30 -13.06 -18.75
N MET A 235 -14.48 -13.62 -18.46
CA MET A 235 -14.66 -15.07 -18.31
C MET A 235 -14.29 -15.82 -19.59
N SER A 236 -14.81 -15.38 -20.74
CA SER A 236 -14.46 -15.96 -22.04
C SER A 236 -12.96 -15.85 -22.34
N LEU A 237 -12.37 -14.66 -22.14
CA LEU A 237 -10.95 -14.40 -22.39
C LEU A 237 -10.02 -15.29 -21.55
N LEU A 238 -10.39 -15.55 -20.30
CA LEU A 238 -9.60 -16.32 -19.33
C LEU A 238 -9.98 -17.81 -19.28
N GLY A 239 -11.01 -18.24 -20.02
CA GLY A 239 -11.48 -19.63 -20.03
C GLY A 239 -12.19 -20.05 -18.73
N VAL A 240 -12.93 -19.14 -18.10
CA VAL A 240 -13.73 -19.41 -16.89
C VAL A 240 -15.16 -19.73 -17.30
N ALA A 241 -15.61 -20.97 -17.09
CA ALA A 241 -16.96 -21.39 -17.49
C ALA A 241 -18.08 -20.82 -16.60
N SER A 242 -17.83 -20.67 -15.29
CA SER A 242 -18.84 -20.18 -14.34
C SER A 242 -18.19 -19.60 -13.08
N LEU A 243 -18.87 -18.61 -12.47
CA LEU A 243 -18.52 -18.04 -11.16
C LEU A 243 -19.29 -18.69 -10.00
N ARG A 244 -20.06 -19.78 -10.24
CA ARG A 244 -20.84 -20.45 -9.19
C ARG A 244 -19.98 -20.96 -8.02
N GLY A 245 -18.76 -21.39 -8.31
CA GLY A 245 -17.79 -21.83 -7.28
C GLY A 245 -17.01 -20.70 -6.59
N PHE A 246 -17.31 -19.44 -6.89
CA PHE A 246 -16.72 -18.27 -6.24
C PHE A 246 -17.60 -17.86 -5.06
N SER A 247 -17.00 -17.46 -3.94
CA SER A 247 -17.71 -16.82 -2.84
C SER A 247 -18.32 -15.47 -3.27
N GLY A 248 -19.23 -14.89 -2.47
CA GLY A 248 -19.78 -13.55 -2.75
C GLY A 248 -18.68 -12.49 -2.92
N ALA A 249 -17.69 -12.47 -2.02
CA ALA A 249 -16.55 -11.58 -2.07
C ALA A 249 -15.64 -11.85 -3.29
N GLU A 250 -15.41 -13.12 -3.66
CA GLU A 250 -14.64 -13.46 -4.87
C GLU A 250 -15.36 -13.01 -6.15
N ARG A 251 -16.70 -13.09 -6.20
CA ARG A 251 -17.51 -12.59 -7.31
C ARG A 251 -17.45 -11.06 -7.42
N GLN A 252 -17.57 -10.36 -6.30
CA GLN A 252 -17.42 -8.90 -6.27
C GLN A 252 -16.03 -8.47 -6.74
N ALA A 253 -14.97 -9.15 -6.27
CA ALA A 253 -13.62 -8.90 -6.73
C ALA A 253 -13.47 -9.13 -8.24
N TRP A 254 -14.09 -10.20 -8.76
CA TRP A 254 -14.12 -10.49 -10.20
C TRP A 254 -14.79 -9.39 -11.00
N GLU A 255 -15.97 -8.93 -10.60
CA GLU A 255 -16.70 -7.86 -11.29
C GLU A 255 -15.90 -6.56 -11.32
N ARG A 256 -15.27 -6.18 -10.21
CA ARG A 256 -14.41 -4.99 -10.13
C ARG A 256 -13.16 -5.10 -10.98
N TRP A 257 -12.58 -6.30 -11.10
CA TRP A 257 -11.38 -6.56 -11.90
C TRP A 257 -11.66 -6.77 -13.39
N ALA A 258 -12.88 -7.13 -13.76
CA ALA A 258 -13.21 -7.48 -15.13
C ALA A 258 -12.87 -6.37 -16.14
N PRO A 259 -13.16 -5.08 -15.91
CA PRO A 259 -12.75 -4.00 -16.81
C PRO A 259 -11.22 -3.94 -17.02
N LEU A 260 -10.44 -4.07 -15.94
CA LEU A 260 -8.97 -4.13 -16.03
C LEU A 260 -8.52 -5.30 -16.90
N ILE A 261 -9.05 -6.52 -16.67
CA ILE A 261 -8.72 -7.71 -17.47
C ILE A 261 -8.97 -7.45 -18.96
N ARG A 262 -10.02 -6.70 -19.30
CA ARG A 262 -10.38 -6.43 -20.70
C ARG A 262 -9.39 -5.52 -21.42
N ILE A 263 -8.74 -4.61 -20.70
CA ILE A 263 -7.78 -3.67 -21.27
C ILE A 263 -6.32 -4.11 -21.14
N LEU A 264 -6.04 -5.20 -20.41
CA LEU A 264 -4.68 -5.72 -20.28
C LEU A 264 -4.15 -6.19 -21.65
N PRO A 265 -3.01 -5.65 -22.12
CA PRO A 265 -2.49 -5.94 -23.45
C PRO A 265 -1.99 -7.39 -23.57
N GLY A 266 -2.46 -8.08 -24.62
CA GLY A 266 -1.94 -9.38 -25.04
C GLY A 266 -2.45 -10.58 -24.23
N VAL A 267 -3.40 -10.40 -23.31
CA VAL A 267 -3.97 -11.50 -22.48
C VAL A 267 -4.49 -12.66 -23.33
N GLY A 268 -5.08 -12.38 -24.49
CA GLY A 268 -5.58 -13.41 -25.40
C GLY A 268 -4.52 -14.46 -25.79
N ARG A 269 -3.25 -14.02 -25.94
CA ARG A 269 -2.09 -14.84 -26.32
C ARG A 269 -1.35 -15.46 -25.13
N TRP A 270 -1.83 -15.26 -23.89
CA TRP A 270 -1.21 -15.88 -22.73
C TRP A 270 -1.49 -17.38 -22.70
N SER A 271 -0.54 -18.14 -22.15
CA SER A 271 -0.73 -19.57 -21.93
C SER A 271 -1.91 -19.80 -20.97
N THR A 272 -2.54 -20.98 -21.08
CA THR A 272 -3.62 -21.40 -20.18
C THR A 272 -3.20 -21.33 -18.71
N VAL A 273 -1.93 -21.66 -18.40
CA VAL A 273 -1.38 -21.57 -17.04
C VAL A 273 -1.37 -20.13 -16.54
N ALA A 274 -0.92 -19.17 -17.36
CA ALA A 274 -0.88 -17.75 -16.99
C ALA A 274 -2.28 -17.15 -16.84
N LYS A 275 -3.24 -17.54 -17.69
CA LYS A 275 -4.66 -17.13 -17.56
C LYS A 275 -5.27 -17.68 -16.28
N ARG A 276 -5.08 -18.96 -15.97
CA ARG A 276 -5.53 -19.56 -14.70
C ARG A 276 -4.87 -18.91 -13.48
N ALA A 277 -3.60 -18.53 -13.58
CA ALA A 277 -2.91 -17.78 -12.54
C ALA A 277 -3.55 -16.41 -12.30
N LEU A 278 -3.93 -15.68 -13.36
CA LEU A 278 -4.65 -14.40 -13.24
C LEU A 278 -6.01 -14.58 -12.55
N VAL A 279 -6.76 -15.64 -12.87
CA VAL A 279 -8.01 -15.96 -12.16
C VAL A 279 -7.75 -16.15 -10.66
N ARG A 280 -6.67 -16.84 -10.28
CA ARG A 280 -6.29 -17.01 -8.86
C ARG A 280 -5.88 -15.70 -8.18
N VAL A 281 -5.24 -14.78 -8.90
CA VAL A 281 -4.95 -13.43 -8.39
C VAL A 281 -6.26 -12.73 -8.03
N VAL A 282 -7.20 -12.66 -8.98
CA VAL A 282 -8.49 -11.98 -8.78
C VAL A 282 -9.30 -12.59 -7.65
N ARG A 283 -9.36 -13.93 -7.57
CA ARG A 283 -10.02 -14.64 -6.46
C ARG A 283 -9.41 -14.29 -5.11
N ALA A 284 -8.09 -14.26 -5.01
CA ALA A 284 -7.42 -13.92 -3.76
C ALA A 284 -7.75 -12.50 -3.28
N LYS A 285 -8.07 -11.57 -4.20
CA LYS A 285 -8.52 -10.21 -3.82
C LYS A 285 -9.84 -10.23 -3.05
N GLY A 286 -10.74 -11.16 -3.33
CA GLY A 286 -11.96 -11.44 -2.54
C GLY A 286 -11.78 -12.52 -1.47
N GLY A 287 -10.55 -13.02 -1.28
CA GLY A 287 -10.23 -14.10 -0.37
C GLY A 287 -10.13 -13.66 1.08
N ARG A 288 -9.76 -14.61 1.96
CA ARG A 288 -9.66 -14.35 3.41
C ARG A 288 -8.64 -13.25 3.71
N ARG A 289 -7.41 -13.37 3.21
CA ARG A 289 -6.31 -12.44 3.49
C ARG A 289 -5.91 -11.72 2.22
N GLU A 290 -5.80 -10.40 2.29
CA GLU A 290 -5.41 -9.62 1.12
C GLU A 290 -3.91 -9.74 0.81
N SER A 291 -3.07 -10.07 1.80
CA SER A 291 -1.67 -10.47 1.55
C SER A 291 -1.51 -11.66 0.59
N ASP A 292 -2.45 -12.61 0.56
CA ASP A 292 -2.43 -13.70 -0.43
C ASP A 292 -2.62 -13.18 -1.86
N PHE A 293 -3.40 -12.11 -2.02
CA PHE A 293 -3.54 -11.42 -3.29
C PHE A 293 -2.21 -10.76 -3.70
N VAL A 294 -1.54 -10.06 -2.79
CA VAL A 294 -0.26 -9.39 -3.07
C VAL A 294 0.78 -10.40 -3.56
N HIS A 295 0.98 -11.50 -2.83
CA HIS A 295 1.95 -12.52 -3.23
C HIS A 295 1.64 -13.15 -4.59
N ARG A 296 0.36 -13.41 -4.89
CA ARG A 296 -0.04 -13.98 -6.19
C ARG A 296 0.11 -12.98 -7.32
N PHE A 297 -0.21 -11.71 -7.07
CA PHE A 297 -0.07 -10.63 -8.04
C PHE A 297 1.42 -10.42 -8.38
N ASP A 298 2.27 -10.34 -7.35
CA ASP A 298 3.70 -10.09 -7.51
C ASP A 298 4.44 -11.26 -8.18
N ALA A 299 3.97 -12.50 -7.97
CA ALA A 299 4.48 -13.69 -8.66
C ALA A 299 4.01 -13.82 -10.13
N HIS A 300 3.19 -12.89 -10.64
CA HIS A 300 2.63 -12.97 -12.00
C HIS A 300 3.31 -12.00 -12.96
N ASP A 301 4.46 -12.40 -13.51
CA ASP A 301 5.29 -11.56 -14.39
C ASP A 301 4.55 -11.01 -15.62
N ARG A 302 3.65 -11.80 -16.20
CA ARG A 302 2.88 -11.37 -17.38
C ARG A 302 1.86 -10.29 -17.03
N LEU A 303 1.23 -10.39 -15.86
CA LEU A 303 0.34 -9.35 -15.34
C LEU A 303 1.12 -8.07 -15.07
N ARG A 304 2.27 -8.18 -14.39
CA ARG A 304 3.19 -7.06 -14.15
C ARG A 304 3.58 -6.36 -15.46
N GLY A 305 4.11 -7.10 -16.41
CA GLY A 305 4.51 -6.55 -17.70
C GLY A 305 3.34 -5.97 -18.52
N ALA A 306 2.13 -6.52 -18.40
CA ALA A 306 0.96 -5.98 -19.08
C ALA A 306 0.45 -4.68 -18.47
N ILE A 307 0.44 -4.56 -17.13
CA ILE A 307 0.11 -3.32 -16.44
C ILE A 307 1.11 -2.22 -16.82
N LEU A 308 2.41 -2.50 -16.76
CA LEU A 308 3.44 -1.52 -17.12
C LEU A 308 3.37 -1.08 -18.57
N ARG A 309 3.05 -1.98 -19.52
CA ARG A 309 2.83 -1.60 -20.92
C ARG A 309 1.57 -0.78 -21.12
N LEU A 310 0.52 -1.04 -20.34
CA LEU A 310 -0.75 -0.30 -20.42
C LEU A 310 -0.59 1.14 -19.92
N THR A 311 0.27 1.35 -18.92
CA THR A 311 0.51 2.64 -18.27
C THR A 311 1.78 3.33 -18.74
N ALA A 312 2.56 2.71 -19.62
CA ALA A 312 3.67 3.36 -20.28
C ALA A 312 3.13 4.60 -21.03
N ARG A 313 3.56 5.79 -20.60
CA ARG A 313 3.29 7.03 -21.33
C ARG A 313 3.88 6.90 -22.74
N ARG A 314 3.05 7.14 -23.75
CA ARG A 314 3.53 7.34 -25.13
C ARG A 314 4.24 8.67 -25.23
#